data_AF-A0A318B6Y1-F1
#
_entry.id   AF-A0A318B6Y1-F1
#
_cell.length_a   1.000
_cell.length_b   1.000
_cell.length_c   1.000
_cell.angle_alpha   90.00
_cell.angle_beta   90.00
_cell.angle_gamma   90.00
#
_symmetry.space_group_name_H-M   'P 1'
#
loop_
_entity.id
_entity.type
_entity.pdbx_description
1 polymer ?
#
loop_
_entity_poly.entity_id
_entity_poly.type
_entity_poly.pdbx_seq_one_letter_code
_entity_poly.pdbx_strand_id
1 'polypeptide(L)'
;MERALKVSRCVGCDRPSVNASVGANGDDAWSDDRRPFPGYRQNPRRGTLAGKKVPLKIAVAEHPHTSAIRDGSIPIEGVEAEIITVKPQIGAFRRMVRDVEFDVCEIAPTTYIIARAYGAPFKALPIFVVRRFHHSGMLIRPDAGIVTAKDLEGKKVGVRAYSVTTGVWLRQALMDDCGLDASKVTWVVDDEEHVRELKLPGNVIHADRPLADMMADGELSAGVEGAAGIGRTGAPTGGWQEVEADYPDLLPNAAELEADYFRRTGVYPMHGTIVVKDSVLEEHPWVAQSLYKAFKQAKDEWLERVRANGPQNATEKKYVKLTEIVGPDPLPYGIEANRPTIEALERTAFAQGLTPKRMSIDDLFVDPDKQ
;
A
#
# COMPACT_ATOMS: atom_id res chain seq x y z
N MET A 1 -52.03 7.30 -7.82
CA MET A 1 -52.40 7.46 -6.40
C MET A 1 -51.83 6.29 -5.63
N GLU A 2 -51.10 6.63 -4.58
CA GLU A 2 -50.33 5.85 -3.60
C GLU A 2 -50.68 4.37 -3.39
N ARG A 3 -49.64 3.60 -3.04
CA ARG A 3 -49.69 2.72 -1.87
C ARG A 3 -48.31 2.50 -1.26
N ALA A 4 -48.19 2.96 0.00
CA ALA A 4 -47.08 2.73 0.91
C ALA A 4 -47.20 1.37 1.64
N LEU A 5 -46.07 0.79 2.03
CA LEU A 5 -45.94 -0.33 2.97
C LEU A 5 -44.67 -0.08 3.82
N LYS A 6 -44.83 0.51 5.01
CA LYS A 6 -44.76 -0.11 6.35
C LYS A 6 -43.42 -0.79 6.70
N VAL A 7 -42.64 -0.07 7.51
CA VAL A 7 -41.50 -0.58 8.29
C VAL A 7 -42.00 -0.86 9.71
N SER A 8 -41.69 -2.05 10.24
CA SER A 8 -42.00 -2.46 11.61
C SER A 8 -40.75 -2.32 12.49
N ARG A 9 -40.85 -1.59 13.59
CA ARG A 9 -39.83 -1.48 14.65
C ARG A 9 -40.09 -2.54 15.73
N CYS A 10 -39.05 -3.21 16.19
CA CYS A 10 -39.06 -3.95 17.46
C CYS A 10 -38.32 -3.13 18.53
N VAL A 11 -38.94 -3.04 19.70
CA VAL A 11 -38.50 -2.35 20.91
C VAL A 11 -38.23 -3.41 21.98
N GLY A 12 -37.18 -3.19 22.79
CA GLY A 12 -37.21 -3.49 24.22
C GLY A 12 -36.30 -4.62 24.72
N CYS A 13 -35.24 -4.23 25.46
CA CYS A 13 -34.97 -4.77 26.79
C CYS A 13 -34.06 -3.82 27.57
N ASP A 14 -34.67 -3.15 28.56
CA ASP A 14 -34.03 -2.46 29.68
C ASP A 14 -33.46 -3.48 30.69
N ARG A 15 -32.36 -3.12 31.37
CA ARG A 15 -32.20 -3.27 32.83
C ARG A 15 -30.96 -2.50 33.37
N PRO A 16 -30.96 -2.13 34.66
CA PRO A 16 -30.41 -0.86 35.13
C PRO A 16 -29.04 -0.95 35.83
N SER A 17 -28.45 0.24 36.00
CA SER A 17 -27.34 0.56 36.89
C SER A 17 -27.73 0.55 38.37
N VAL A 18 -26.81 0.09 39.23
CA VAL A 18 -26.87 0.31 40.68
C VAL A 18 -25.45 0.60 41.19
N ASN A 19 -25.29 1.75 41.84
CA ASN A 19 -24.12 2.16 42.63
C ASN A 19 -24.40 1.87 44.10
N ALA A 20 -23.41 1.33 44.84
CA ALA A 20 -23.23 1.40 46.30
C ALA A 20 -21.99 0.57 46.66
N SER A 21 -21.15 0.83 47.66
CA SER A 21 -20.88 1.99 48.51
C SER A 21 -19.61 1.65 49.31
N VAL A 22 -18.95 2.71 49.74
CA VAL A 22 -17.87 2.83 50.73
C VAL A 22 -17.90 1.80 51.89
N GLY A 23 -16.71 1.33 52.27
CA GLY A 23 -16.43 0.71 53.57
C GLY A 23 -14.98 0.98 53.98
N ALA A 24 -14.78 1.99 54.83
CA ALA A 24 -13.56 2.23 55.58
C ALA A 24 -13.71 1.65 56.98
N ASN A 25 -12.62 1.12 57.56
CA ASN A 25 -12.17 1.29 58.94
C ASN A 25 -11.23 0.16 59.37
N GLY A 26 -10.20 0.52 60.14
CA GLY A 26 -9.59 -0.41 61.08
C GLY A 26 -8.08 -0.27 61.24
N ASP A 27 -7.65 0.84 61.83
CA ASP A 27 -6.36 0.97 62.51
C ASP A 27 -6.19 -0.14 63.58
N ASP A 28 -4.97 -0.62 63.79
CA ASP A 28 -4.42 -0.75 65.14
C ASP A 28 -2.90 -0.98 65.12
N ALA A 29 -2.22 -0.18 65.93
CA ALA A 29 -0.78 -0.07 66.08
C ALA A 29 -0.29 -0.91 67.26
N TRP A 30 0.87 -1.57 67.15
CA TRP A 30 1.71 -1.95 68.31
C TRP A 30 3.21 -1.96 67.98
N SER A 31 3.93 -1.11 68.74
CA SER A 31 5.28 -1.24 69.32
C SER A 31 6.53 -1.56 68.48
N ASP A 32 7.36 -0.51 68.34
CA ASP A 32 8.82 -0.39 68.60
C ASP A 32 9.65 -1.66 68.90
N ASP A 33 10.63 -1.98 68.03
CA ASP A 33 12.01 -2.33 68.46
C ASP A 33 13.05 -2.30 67.32
N ARG A 34 14.07 -1.43 67.49
CA ARG A 34 15.49 -1.54 67.07
C ARG A 34 15.90 -2.21 65.73
N ARG A 35 16.47 -1.40 64.82
CA ARG A 35 17.90 -1.44 64.35
C ARG A 35 18.13 -0.54 63.11
N PRO A 36 19.30 0.12 62.95
CA PRO A 36 19.59 0.96 61.78
C PRO A 36 19.94 0.09 60.57
N PHE A 37 19.16 0.20 59.50
CA PHE A 37 19.48 -0.42 58.20
C PHE A 37 20.51 0.42 57.44
N PRO A 38 21.54 -0.21 56.84
CA PRO A 38 22.56 0.48 56.08
C PRO A 38 22.10 0.80 54.65
N GLY A 39 22.34 2.05 54.23
CA GLY A 39 22.69 2.40 52.86
C GLY A 39 21.58 2.32 51.80
N TYR A 40 20.94 3.46 51.54
CA TYR A 40 20.44 3.78 50.20
C TYR A 40 21.60 3.67 49.21
N ARG A 41 21.72 2.54 48.49
CA ARG A 41 22.50 2.49 47.25
C ARG A 41 21.75 3.33 46.24
N GLN A 42 22.29 4.51 45.95
CA GLN A 42 21.93 5.27 44.77
C GLN A 42 22.04 4.33 43.56
N ASN A 43 20.91 4.16 42.88
CA ASN A 43 20.86 3.50 41.58
C ASN A 43 21.91 4.20 40.70
N PRO A 44 22.93 3.51 40.17
CA PRO A 44 23.83 4.15 39.22
C PRO A 44 22.97 4.60 38.06
N ARG A 45 23.03 5.91 37.79
CA ARG A 45 22.43 6.56 36.63
C ARG A 45 22.61 5.63 35.43
N ARG A 46 21.53 5.33 34.71
CA ARG A 46 21.58 4.75 33.37
C ARG A 46 22.49 5.64 32.53
N GLY A 47 23.79 5.35 32.53
CA GLY A 47 24.70 5.79 31.51
C GLY A 47 24.22 5.11 30.25
N THR A 48 23.75 5.90 29.29
CA THR A 48 23.58 5.49 27.91
C THR A 48 24.95 5.03 27.40
N LEU A 49 25.22 3.73 27.53
CA LEU A 49 26.09 3.07 26.56
C LEU A 49 25.38 3.25 25.23
N ALA A 50 25.84 4.20 24.43
CA ALA A 50 25.43 4.33 23.05
C ALA A 50 25.83 3.02 22.36
N GLY A 51 24.90 2.07 22.32
CA GLY A 51 25.06 0.83 21.57
C GLY A 51 25.41 1.19 20.14
N LYS A 52 26.35 0.44 19.55
CA LYS A 52 26.72 0.62 18.15
C LYS A 52 25.44 0.51 17.30
N LYS A 53 25.11 1.56 16.55
CA LYS A 53 23.96 1.59 15.65
C LYS A 53 24.12 0.53 14.55
N VAL A 54 23.01 0.00 14.07
CA VAL A 54 22.97 -0.94 12.94
C VAL A 54 23.00 -0.14 11.63
N PRO A 55 24.01 -0.31 10.76
CA PRO A 55 24.02 0.34 9.46
C PRO A 55 22.99 -0.33 8.54
N LEU A 56 22.06 0.45 7.97
CA LEU A 56 21.07 -0.05 7.01
C LEU A 56 21.06 0.80 5.74
N LYS A 57 21.11 0.15 4.58
CA LYS A 57 20.87 0.77 3.27
C LYS A 57 19.38 0.86 3.00
N ILE A 58 18.88 2.09 2.85
CA ILE A 58 17.44 2.37 2.74
C ILE A 58 17.14 3.05 1.40
N ALA A 59 16.31 2.42 0.57
CA ALA A 59 15.85 2.97 -0.70
C ALA A 59 14.34 3.26 -0.67
N VAL A 60 13.98 4.49 -0.32
CA VAL A 60 12.58 4.97 -0.23
C VAL A 60 12.47 6.29 -1.00
N ALA A 61 11.37 6.45 -1.74
CA ALA A 61 11.14 7.66 -2.53
C ALA A 61 10.89 8.87 -1.63
N GLU A 62 11.18 10.04 -2.19
CA GLU A 62 10.86 11.32 -1.58
C GLU A 62 9.35 11.58 -1.71
N HIS A 63 8.65 11.51 -0.58
CA HIS A 63 7.27 11.93 -0.41
C HIS A 63 7.18 12.92 0.74
N PRO A 64 6.18 13.82 0.76
CA PRO A 64 6.03 14.78 1.85
C PRO A 64 6.03 14.17 3.27
N HIS A 65 5.60 12.92 3.43
CA HIS A 65 5.54 12.19 4.71
C HIS A 65 6.73 11.23 4.93
N THR A 66 7.66 11.11 3.98
CA THR A 66 8.91 10.33 4.12
C THR A 66 10.15 11.23 4.16
N SER A 67 10.05 12.50 3.74
CA SER A 67 11.16 13.47 3.71
C SER A 67 11.95 13.51 5.01
N ALA A 68 11.26 13.59 6.15
CA ALA A 68 11.90 13.69 7.47
C ALA A 68 12.72 12.44 7.87
N ILE A 69 12.38 11.27 7.32
CA ILE A 69 13.18 10.05 7.48
C ILE A 69 14.40 10.10 6.57
N ARG A 70 14.24 10.61 5.35
CA ARG A 70 15.31 10.67 4.34
C ARG A 70 16.37 11.73 4.66
N ASP A 71 15.99 12.85 5.26
CA ASP A 71 16.94 13.90 5.68
C ASP A 71 17.49 13.69 7.10
N GLY A 72 16.95 12.71 7.83
CA GLY A 72 17.38 12.33 9.18
C GLY A 72 16.87 13.23 10.29
N SER A 73 15.97 14.18 10.01
CA SER A 73 15.30 15.00 11.04
C SER A 73 14.45 14.16 11.99
N ILE A 74 13.87 13.05 11.50
CA ILE A 74 13.30 11.98 12.32
C ILE A 74 14.19 10.75 12.19
N PRO A 75 15.07 10.47 13.19
CA PRO A 75 15.95 9.33 13.13
C PRO A 75 15.19 8.02 13.39
N ILE A 76 15.65 6.93 12.77
CA ILE A 76 15.21 5.58 13.11
C ILE A 76 16.02 5.11 14.33
N GLU A 77 15.34 4.82 15.44
CA GLU A 77 15.98 4.43 16.70
C GLU A 77 16.88 3.19 16.51
N GLY A 78 18.13 3.28 16.97
CA GLY A 78 19.12 2.20 16.88
C GLY A 78 19.76 2.00 15.49
N VAL A 79 19.35 2.77 14.48
CA VAL A 79 19.80 2.61 13.09
C VAL A 79 20.70 3.77 12.65
N GLU A 80 21.74 3.43 11.90
CA GLU A 80 22.56 4.34 11.09
C GLU A 80 22.10 4.19 9.63
N ALA A 81 21.23 5.11 9.19
CA ALA A 81 20.58 5.00 7.88
C ALA A 81 21.45 5.57 6.75
N GLU A 82 21.76 4.75 5.75
CA GLU A 82 22.33 5.16 4.47
C GLU A 82 21.19 5.29 3.43
N ILE A 83 20.77 6.51 3.13
CA ILE A 83 19.65 6.76 2.20
C ILE A 83 20.15 6.70 0.75
N ILE A 84 19.69 5.68 0.01
CA ILE A 84 20.01 5.50 -1.41
C ILE A 84 18.90 6.10 -2.27
N THR A 85 19.25 7.14 -3.03
CA THR A 85 18.30 7.77 -3.96
C THR A 85 18.35 7.07 -5.32
N VAL A 86 17.22 6.51 -5.75
CA VAL A 86 17.05 5.94 -7.10
C VAL A 86 15.93 6.68 -7.81
N LYS A 87 16.20 7.23 -8.99
CA LYS A 87 15.22 7.97 -9.78
C LYS A 87 15.14 7.42 -11.20
N PRO A 88 13.95 6.98 -11.67
CA PRO A 88 12.70 6.83 -10.91
C PRO A 88 12.75 5.68 -9.87
N GLN A 89 11.89 5.74 -8.83
CA GLN A 89 11.86 4.75 -7.73
C GLN A 89 11.66 3.31 -8.23
N ILE A 90 10.98 3.11 -9.36
CA ILE A 90 10.82 1.79 -9.97
C ILE A 90 12.16 1.08 -10.27
N GLY A 91 13.24 1.82 -10.47
CA GLY A 91 14.59 1.25 -10.58
C GLY A 91 15.04 0.54 -9.30
N ALA A 92 14.64 1.05 -8.12
CA ALA A 92 14.92 0.40 -6.84
C ALA A 92 14.12 -0.90 -6.70
N PHE A 93 12.89 -0.96 -7.19
CA PHE A 93 12.07 -2.19 -7.14
C PHE A 93 12.76 -3.33 -7.86
N ARG A 94 13.27 -3.09 -9.08
CA ARG A 94 14.01 -4.09 -9.87
C ARG A 94 15.26 -4.58 -9.14
N ARG A 95 16.08 -3.66 -8.60
CA ARG A 95 17.30 -3.98 -7.85
C ARG A 95 17.01 -4.75 -6.56
N MET A 96 15.93 -4.40 -5.86
CA MET A 96 15.53 -5.10 -4.65
C MET A 96 15.03 -6.52 -4.93
N VAL A 97 14.18 -6.69 -5.94
CA VAL A 97 13.60 -7.99 -6.30
C VAL A 97 14.65 -8.94 -6.88
N ARG A 98 15.55 -8.44 -7.73
CA ARG A 98 16.50 -9.29 -8.47
C ARG A 98 17.81 -9.49 -7.71
N ASP A 99 18.27 -8.47 -6.98
CA ASP A 99 19.62 -8.46 -6.39
C ASP A 99 19.61 -8.29 -4.86
N VAL A 100 18.42 -8.09 -4.24
CA VAL A 100 18.26 -7.92 -2.78
C VAL A 100 19.21 -6.85 -2.23
N GLU A 101 19.33 -5.74 -2.97
CA GLU A 101 20.40 -4.78 -2.75
C GLU A 101 20.25 -3.98 -1.44
N PHE A 102 19.02 -3.63 -1.07
CA PHE A 102 18.74 -2.71 0.04
C PHE A 102 18.19 -3.44 1.25
N ASP A 103 18.61 -3.02 2.44
CA ASP A 103 18.16 -3.61 3.71
C ASP A 103 16.71 -3.22 4.02
N VAL A 104 16.32 -2.00 3.63
CA VAL A 104 14.95 -1.50 3.65
C VAL A 104 14.63 -0.88 2.29
N CYS A 105 13.49 -1.23 1.69
CA CYS A 105 13.12 -0.72 0.38
C CYS A 105 11.62 -0.44 0.28
N GLU A 106 11.26 0.67 -0.35
CA GLU A 106 9.91 0.83 -0.88
C GLU A 106 9.76 -0.03 -2.13
N ILE A 107 8.71 -0.84 -2.20
CA ILE A 107 8.34 -1.65 -3.37
C ILE A 107 6.85 -1.49 -3.69
N ALA A 108 6.51 -1.58 -4.97
CA ALA A 108 5.13 -1.79 -5.42
C ALA A 108 4.51 -3.05 -4.79
N PRO A 109 3.30 -2.99 -4.19
CA PRO A 109 2.73 -4.09 -3.40
C PRO A 109 2.44 -5.36 -4.21
N THR A 110 2.09 -5.21 -5.49
CA THR A 110 1.92 -6.37 -6.39
C THR A 110 3.24 -7.07 -6.70
N THR A 111 4.28 -6.29 -7.02
CA THR A 111 5.65 -6.81 -7.15
C THR A 111 6.10 -7.52 -5.87
N TYR A 112 5.81 -6.93 -4.71
CA TYR A 112 6.14 -7.50 -3.40
C TYR A 112 5.46 -8.85 -3.16
N ILE A 113 4.12 -8.92 -3.27
CA ILE A 113 3.38 -10.16 -2.99
C ILE A 113 3.79 -11.29 -3.95
N ILE A 114 4.09 -10.97 -5.21
CA ILE A 114 4.59 -11.92 -6.19
C ILE A 114 5.99 -12.41 -5.78
N ALA A 115 6.92 -11.48 -5.53
CA ALA A 115 8.28 -11.83 -5.11
C ALA A 115 8.28 -12.72 -3.86
N ARG A 116 7.46 -12.37 -2.86
CA ARG A 116 7.32 -13.16 -1.62
C ARG A 116 6.73 -14.55 -1.89
N ALA A 117 5.75 -14.66 -2.78
CA ALA A 117 5.17 -15.94 -3.17
C ALA A 117 6.17 -16.87 -3.88
N TYR A 118 7.22 -16.31 -4.49
CA TYR A 118 8.34 -17.04 -5.08
C TYR A 118 9.58 -17.12 -4.18
N GLY A 119 9.46 -16.77 -2.89
CA GLY A 119 10.50 -17.00 -1.89
C GLY A 119 11.52 -15.87 -1.72
N ALA A 120 11.20 -14.65 -2.15
CA ALA A 120 12.09 -13.51 -1.94
C ALA A 120 12.39 -13.28 -0.43
N PRO A 121 13.66 -13.02 -0.05
CA PRO A 121 14.13 -13.01 1.33
C PRO A 121 13.92 -11.64 2.01
N PHE A 122 12.71 -11.09 1.87
CA PHE A 122 12.28 -9.86 2.52
C PHE A 122 10.79 -9.88 2.80
N LYS A 123 10.39 -9.17 3.85
CA LYS A 123 9.02 -9.13 4.33
C LYS A 123 8.55 -7.68 4.49
N ALA A 124 7.26 -7.43 4.23
CA ALA A 124 6.73 -6.08 4.34
C ALA A 124 6.44 -5.69 5.79
N LEU A 125 6.60 -4.40 6.08
CA LEU A 125 5.95 -3.75 7.21
C LEU A 125 4.61 -3.16 6.72
N PRO A 126 3.59 -3.03 7.57
CA PRO A 126 2.29 -2.46 7.20
C PRO A 126 2.37 -0.92 7.11
N ILE A 127 3.35 -0.43 6.35
CA ILE A 127 3.66 0.97 6.06
C ILE A 127 3.43 1.15 4.57
N PHE A 128 2.41 1.92 4.22
CA PHE A 128 1.97 2.11 2.83
C PHE A 128 2.13 3.58 2.45
N VAL A 129 3.20 3.89 1.71
CA VAL A 129 3.65 5.27 1.44
C VAL A 129 3.01 5.90 0.21
N VAL A 130 2.35 5.11 -0.63
CA VAL A 130 1.56 5.62 -1.76
C VAL A 130 0.22 4.91 -1.80
N ARG A 131 -0.85 5.69 -1.99
CA ARG A 131 -2.22 5.19 -2.17
C ARG A 131 -2.97 6.00 -3.22
N ARG A 132 -3.82 5.30 -3.96
CA ARG A 132 -4.68 5.85 -5.01
C ARG A 132 -5.73 4.82 -5.40
N PHE A 133 -6.93 5.27 -5.73
CA PHE A 133 -7.94 4.43 -6.37
C PHE A 133 -7.67 4.27 -7.88
N HIS A 134 -8.16 3.17 -8.45
CA HIS A 134 -7.81 2.72 -9.81
C HIS A 134 -9.03 2.47 -10.69
N HIS A 135 -10.17 3.10 -10.37
CA HIS A 135 -11.36 3.04 -11.22
C HIS A 135 -11.19 3.86 -12.51
N SER A 136 -10.35 4.89 -12.47
CA SER A 136 -9.89 5.62 -13.66
C SER A 136 -8.61 5.02 -14.25
N GLY A 137 -8.40 5.25 -15.54
CA GLY A 137 -7.20 4.94 -16.29
C GLY A 137 -7.36 3.78 -17.28
N MET A 138 -8.59 3.34 -17.59
CA MET A 138 -8.84 2.39 -18.69
C MET A 138 -9.30 3.20 -19.89
N LEU A 139 -8.36 3.55 -20.75
CA LEU A 139 -8.62 4.40 -21.90
C LEU A 139 -9.10 3.55 -23.08
N ILE A 140 -10.20 3.95 -23.73
CA ILE A 140 -10.83 3.17 -24.81
C ILE A 140 -10.70 3.90 -26.14
N ARG A 141 -10.50 3.14 -27.22
CA ARG A 141 -10.64 3.71 -28.57
C ARG A 141 -12.12 4.01 -28.86
N PRO A 142 -12.48 5.21 -29.32
CA PRO A 142 -13.87 5.55 -29.65
C PRO A 142 -14.52 4.65 -30.72
N ASP A 143 -13.72 4.10 -31.64
CA ASP A 143 -14.18 3.24 -32.74
C ASP A 143 -14.15 1.73 -32.41
N ALA A 144 -13.75 1.34 -31.19
CA ALA A 144 -13.63 -0.06 -30.80
C ALA A 144 -14.96 -0.73 -30.40
N GLY A 145 -16.06 0.04 -30.33
CA GLY A 145 -17.38 -0.44 -29.95
C GLY A 145 -17.49 -0.85 -28.47
N ILE A 146 -16.68 -0.23 -27.60
CA ILE A 146 -16.70 -0.48 -26.15
C ILE A 146 -17.60 0.54 -25.47
N VAL A 147 -18.60 0.06 -24.73
CA VAL A 147 -19.51 0.91 -23.91
C VAL A 147 -19.42 0.54 -22.44
N THR A 148 -19.17 -0.73 -22.14
CA THR A 148 -19.07 -1.28 -20.80
C THR A 148 -17.80 -2.10 -20.64
N ALA A 149 -17.38 -2.37 -19.40
CA ALA A 149 -16.22 -3.22 -19.15
C ALA A 149 -16.36 -4.62 -19.76
N LYS A 150 -17.58 -5.16 -19.85
CA LYS A 150 -17.85 -6.45 -20.49
C LYS A 150 -17.45 -6.49 -21.96
N ASP A 151 -17.49 -5.37 -22.66
CA ASP A 151 -17.12 -5.29 -24.09
C ASP A 151 -15.60 -5.42 -24.31
N LEU A 152 -14.79 -5.40 -23.24
CA LEU A 152 -13.38 -5.74 -23.29
C LEU A 152 -13.14 -7.26 -23.46
N GLU A 153 -14.11 -8.10 -23.08
CA GLU A 153 -14.00 -9.55 -23.26
C GLU A 153 -13.84 -9.89 -24.75
N GLY A 154 -12.80 -10.64 -25.11
CA GLY A 154 -12.44 -10.96 -26.50
C GLY A 154 -11.65 -9.87 -27.23
N LYS A 155 -11.32 -8.74 -26.58
CA LYS A 155 -10.50 -7.65 -27.15
C LYS A 155 -9.04 -7.71 -26.70
N LYS A 156 -8.20 -6.96 -27.40
CA LYS A 156 -6.80 -6.70 -27.02
C LYS A 156 -6.70 -5.41 -26.21
N VAL A 157 -6.07 -5.48 -25.04
CA VAL A 157 -5.92 -4.33 -24.13
C VAL A 157 -4.45 -4.16 -23.74
N GLY A 158 -3.91 -2.96 -23.95
CA GLY A 158 -2.52 -2.64 -23.63
C GLY A 158 -2.30 -2.37 -22.14
N VAL A 159 -1.28 -2.97 -21.55
CA VAL A 159 -0.79 -2.66 -20.20
C VAL A 159 0.71 -2.92 -20.17
N ARG A 160 1.51 -2.02 -19.58
CA ARG A 160 2.98 -2.09 -19.67
C ARG A 160 3.55 -3.47 -19.32
N ALA A 161 3.22 -3.93 -18.12
CA ALA A 161 3.56 -5.23 -17.60
C ALA A 161 2.30 -5.79 -16.97
N TYR A 162 2.05 -7.09 -17.10
CA TYR A 162 0.84 -7.69 -16.57
C TYR A 162 0.78 -7.52 -15.06
N SER A 163 1.91 -7.59 -14.36
CA SER A 163 1.97 -7.47 -12.91
C SER A 163 2.02 -6.01 -12.40
N VAL A 164 1.93 -4.99 -13.25
CA VAL A 164 2.04 -3.59 -12.78
C VAL A 164 0.89 -3.24 -11.84
N THR A 165 1.19 -2.74 -10.64
CA THR A 165 0.19 -2.43 -9.59
C THR A 165 -1.03 -1.68 -10.10
N THR A 166 -0.81 -0.67 -10.95
CA THR A 166 -1.91 0.12 -11.54
C THR A 166 -2.84 -0.74 -12.37
N GLY A 167 -2.31 -1.59 -13.25
CA GLY A 167 -3.11 -2.50 -14.08
C GLY A 167 -3.81 -3.58 -13.26
N VAL A 168 -3.16 -4.10 -12.22
CA VAL A 168 -3.74 -5.12 -11.33
C VAL A 168 -4.94 -4.59 -10.57
N TRP A 169 -4.82 -3.41 -9.94
CA TRP A 169 -5.92 -2.78 -9.21
C TRP A 169 -7.03 -2.30 -10.14
N LEU A 170 -6.68 -1.79 -11.32
CA LEU A 170 -7.66 -1.38 -12.30
C LEU A 170 -8.49 -2.58 -12.77
N ARG A 171 -7.84 -3.71 -13.10
CA ARG A 171 -8.56 -4.94 -13.45
C ARG A 171 -9.45 -5.41 -12.30
N GLN A 172 -8.97 -5.31 -11.07
CA GLN A 172 -9.78 -5.64 -9.90
C GLN A 172 -11.05 -4.78 -9.81
N ALA A 173 -10.94 -3.46 -10.00
CA ALA A 173 -12.09 -2.57 -9.98
C ALA A 173 -13.12 -2.95 -11.07
N LEU A 174 -12.65 -3.23 -12.30
CA LEU A 174 -13.52 -3.68 -13.39
C LEU A 174 -14.15 -5.06 -13.14
N MET A 175 -13.43 -5.96 -12.49
CA MET A 175 -13.95 -7.28 -12.09
C MET A 175 -15.03 -7.15 -11.02
N ASP A 176 -14.76 -6.37 -9.96
CA ASP A 176 -15.65 -6.23 -8.81
C ASP A 176 -16.92 -5.43 -9.13
N ASP A 177 -16.79 -4.30 -9.82
CA ASP A 177 -17.88 -3.33 -9.99
C ASP A 177 -18.56 -3.43 -11.37
N CYS A 178 -17.86 -3.97 -12.36
CA CYS A 178 -18.37 -4.06 -13.74
C CYS A 178 -18.50 -5.51 -14.26
N GLY A 179 -18.15 -6.49 -13.42
CA GLY A 179 -18.27 -7.91 -13.73
C GLY A 179 -17.35 -8.40 -14.85
N LEU A 180 -16.28 -7.66 -15.21
CA LEU A 180 -15.34 -8.06 -16.24
C LEU A 180 -14.74 -9.45 -15.96
N ASP A 181 -14.77 -10.34 -16.94
CA ASP A 181 -13.96 -11.57 -16.90
C ASP A 181 -12.59 -11.31 -17.53
N ALA A 182 -11.61 -10.97 -16.69
CA ALA A 182 -10.26 -10.61 -17.15
C ALA A 182 -9.53 -11.75 -17.88
N SER A 183 -9.98 -13.01 -17.74
CA SER A 183 -9.41 -14.17 -18.42
C SER A 183 -9.77 -14.23 -19.92
N LYS A 184 -10.84 -13.54 -20.32
CA LYS A 184 -11.29 -13.45 -21.72
C LYS A 184 -10.69 -12.28 -22.49
N VAL A 185 -9.98 -11.38 -21.81
CA VAL A 185 -9.27 -10.26 -22.44
C VAL A 185 -7.89 -10.75 -22.87
N THR A 186 -7.44 -10.36 -24.06
CA THR A 186 -6.03 -10.53 -24.44
C THR A 186 -5.23 -9.34 -23.93
N TRP A 187 -4.36 -9.55 -22.94
CA TRP A 187 -3.53 -8.50 -22.37
C TRP A 187 -2.23 -8.39 -23.16
N VAL A 188 -1.99 -7.22 -23.74
CA VAL A 188 -0.80 -6.95 -24.55
C VAL A 188 0.20 -6.15 -23.71
N VAL A 189 1.39 -6.69 -23.52
CA VAL A 189 2.45 -6.12 -22.66
C VAL A 189 3.72 -5.77 -23.44
N ASP A 190 4.40 -4.70 -23.06
CA ASP A 190 5.61 -4.20 -23.75
C ASP A 190 6.82 -3.99 -22.80
N ASP A 191 6.75 -4.52 -21.57
CA ASP A 191 7.85 -4.61 -20.60
C ASP A 191 8.00 -6.05 -20.08
N GLU A 192 9.16 -6.33 -19.48
CA GLU A 192 9.36 -7.51 -18.66
C GLU A 192 8.80 -7.31 -17.24
N GLU A 193 8.37 -8.40 -16.64
CA GLU A 193 8.01 -8.44 -15.23
C GLU A 193 9.22 -8.21 -14.31
N HIS A 194 8.99 -7.58 -13.16
CA HIS A 194 10.05 -7.39 -12.17
C HIS A 194 10.52 -8.72 -11.57
N VAL A 195 9.56 -9.60 -11.24
CA VAL A 195 9.78 -10.96 -10.74
C VAL A 195 9.88 -11.91 -11.95
N ARG A 196 11.05 -12.48 -12.19
CA ARG A 196 11.32 -13.29 -13.41
C ARG A 196 10.69 -14.68 -13.33
N GLU A 197 10.41 -15.14 -12.13
CA GLU A 197 9.80 -16.43 -11.82
C GLU A 197 8.30 -16.45 -12.13
N LEU A 198 7.68 -15.26 -12.29
CA LEU A 198 6.26 -15.15 -12.60
C LEU A 198 5.95 -15.77 -13.96
N LYS A 199 5.06 -16.78 -13.94
CA LYS A 199 4.48 -17.35 -15.15
C LYS A 199 3.22 -16.58 -15.52
N LEU A 200 3.26 -15.91 -16.66
CA LEU A 200 2.11 -15.15 -17.16
C LEU A 200 0.96 -16.07 -17.58
N PRO A 201 -0.30 -15.67 -17.34
CA PRO A 201 -1.46 -16.36 -17.89
C PRO A 201 -1.43 -16.46 -19.43
N GLY A 202 -2.05 -17.50 -19.99
CA GLY A 202 -2.01 -17.77 -21.44
C GLY A 202 -2.70 -16.73 -22.33
N ASN A 203 -3.47 -15.82 -21.76
CA ASN A 203 -4.09 -14.69 -22.43
C ASN A 203 -3.24 -13.40 -22.38
N VAL A 204 -1.99 -13.48 -21.90
CA VAL A 204 -1.03 -12.38 -21.94
C VAL A 204 -0.04 -12.60 -23.10
N ILE A 205 0.13 -11.60 -23.95
CA ILE A 205 1.05 -11.64 -25.10
C ILE A 205 1.98 -10.43 -25.08
N HIS A 206 3.22 -10.63 -25.54
CA HIS A 206 4.19 -9.54 -25.68
C HIS A 206 3.99 -8.81 -27.02
N ALA A 207 3.95 -7.49 -26.96
CA ALA A 207 4.04 -6.62 -28.12
C ALA A 207 5.47 -6.62 -28.69
N ASP A 208 5.58 -6.40 -29.98
CA ASP A 208 6.84 -6.18 -30.71
C ASP A 208 7.17 -4.69 -30.88
N ARG A 209 6.22 -3.80 -30.55
CA ARG A 209 6.33 -2.34 -30.65
C ARG A 209 5.59 -1.63 -29.51
N PRO A 210 5.79 -0.31 -29.31
CA PRO A 210 5.16 0.40 -28.21
C PRO A 210 3.63 0.33 -28.21
N LEU A 211 3.03 0.17 -27.03
CA LEU A 211 1.57 0.08 -26.89
C LEU A 211 0.84 1.32 -27.40
N ALA A 212 1.46 2.50 -27.28
CA ALA A 212 0.91 3.76 -27.80
C ALA A 212 0.69 3.70 -29.33
N ASP A 213 1.66 3.15 -30.06
CA ASP A 213 1.58 3.03 -31.53
C ASP A 213 0.52 1.99 -31.93
N MET A 214 0.47 0.85 -31.22
CA MET A 214 -0.56 -0.16 -31.45
C MET A 214 -1.97 0.36 -31.14
N MET A 215 -2.11 1.21 -30.11
CA MET A 215 -3.36 1.89 -29.79
C MET A 215 -3.74 2.88 -30.89
N ALA A 216 -2.81 3.66 -31.43
CA ALA A 216 -3.08 4.61 -32.52
C ALA A 216 -3.50 3.91 -33.82
N ASP A 217 -2.86 2.79 -34.15
CA ASP A 217 -3.13 2.02 -35.38
C ASP A 217 -4.37 1.11 -35.29
N GLY A 218 -5.01 1.02 -34.12
CA GLY A 218 -6.26 0.27 -33.92
C GLY A 218 -6.08 -1.20 -33.65
N GLU A 219 -4.86 -1.63 -33.34
CA GLU A 219 -4.56 -3.00 -32.94
C GLU A 219 -4.97 -3.31 -31.49
N LEU A 220 -5.00 -2.28 -30.65
CA LEU A 220 -5.54 -2.34 -29.29
C LEU A 220 -6.90 -1.64 -29.24
N SER A 221 -7.86 -2.24 -28.56
CA SER A 221 -9.18 -1.64 -28.35
C SER A 221 -9.22 -0.70 -27.14
N ALA A 222 -8.33 -0.93 -26.17
CA ALA A 222 -8.18 -0.13 -24.98
C ALA A 222 -6.74 -0.22 -24.44
N GLY A 223 -6.38 0.65 -23.51
CA GLY A 223 -5.08 0.64 -22.85
C GLY A 223 -5.10 1.31 -21.49
N VAL A 224 -4.23 0.85 -20.59
CA VAL A 224 -4.01 1.50 -19.30
C VAL A 224 -3.34 2.85 -19.51
N GLU A 225 -3.82 3.89 -18.82
CA GLU A 225 -3.31 5.26 -18.93
C GLU A 225 -1.84 5.40 -18.47
N GLY A 226 -1.14 6.36 -19.08
CA GLY A 226 0.14 6.87 -18.58
C GLY A 226 1.26 5.83 -18.64
N ALA A 227 2.20 5.93 -17.69
CA ALA A 227 3.38 5.07 -17.63
C ALA A 227 3.06 3.58 -17.37
N ALA A 228 1.82 3.26 -16.97
CA ALA A 228 1.37 1.89 -16.75
C ALA A 228 0.81 1.22 -18.02
N GLY A 229 0.70 1.94 -19.14
CA GLY A 229 0.29 1.39 -20.44
C GLY A 229 0.64 2.32 -21.59
N ILE A 230 -0.36 2.93 -22.23
CA ILE A 230 -0.25 3.62 -23.53
C ILE A 230 0.28 5.05 -23.48
N GLY A 231 0.55 5.61 -22.30
CA GLY A 231 1.07 6.99 -22.15
C GLY A 231 2.60 7.08 -22.19
N ARG A 232 3.27 6.11 -22.83
CA ARG A 232 4.73 6.10 -22.96
C ARG A 232 5.20 5.35 -24.20
N THR A 233 6.43 5.63 -24.61
CA THR A 233 7.21 4.83 -25.57
C THR A 233 8.61 4.55 -25.01
N GLY A 234 9.37 3.71 -25.72
CA GLY A 234 10.73 3.32 -25.33
C GLY A 234 10.78 2.21 -24.28
N ALA A 235 11.98 1.68 -24.07
CA ALA A 235 12.19 0.60 -23.12
C ALA A 235 12.17 1.13 -21.66
N PRO A 236 11.59 0.39 -20.71
CA PRO A 236 11.64 0.79 -19.29
C PRO A 236 13.04 0.76 -18.68
N THR A 237 14.01 0.16 -19.37
CA THR A 237 15.43 0.14 -19.02
C THR A 237 16.22 1.30 -19.62
N GLY A 238 15.63 2.10 -20.53
CA GLY A 238 16.27 3.24 -21.18
C GLY A 238 15.48 3.78 -22.38
N GLY A 239 15.55 5.09 -22.61
CA GLY A 239 14.83 5.73 -23.72
C GLY A 239 13.34 5.98 -23.44
N TRP A 240 12.94 5.96 -22.17
CA TRP A 240 11.56 6.25 -21.74
C TRP A 240 11.15 7.67 -22.15
N GLN A 241 10.07 7.77 -22.90
CA GLN A 241 9.45 9.04 -23.29
C GLN A 241 7.97 8.99 -22.96
N GLU A 242 7.47 10.04 -22.32
CA GLU A 242 6.04 10.22 -22.11
C GLU A 242 5.40 10.62 -23.44
N VAL A 243 4.26 10.02 -23.74
CA VAL A 243 3.44 10.40 -24.90
C VAL A 243 2.03 10.68 -24.45
N GLU A 244 1.39 11.63 -25.12
CA GLU A 244 0.01 12.01 -24.83
C GLU A 244 -0.93 10.87 -25.27
N ALA A 245 -1.83 10.48 -24.38
CA ALA A 245 -2.86 9.48 -24.63
C ALA A 245 -4.23 10.12 -24.40
N ASP A 246 -4.71 10.86 -25.42
CA ASP A 246 -6.02 11.52 -25.38
C ASP A 246 -7.11 10.58 -25.90
N TYR A 247 -7.60 9.73 -25.00
CA TYR A 247 -8.67 8.77 -25.25
C TYR A 247 -9.68 8.84 -24.10
N PRO A 248 -10.98 8.62 -24.35
CA PRO A 248 -11.98 8.62 -23.28
C PRO A 248 -11.71 7.48 -22.28
N ASP A 249 -11.96 7.77 -21.00
CA ASP A 249 -11.95 6.76 -19.95
C ASP A 249 -13.22 5.89 -20.03
N LEU A 250 -13.08 4.58 -19.83
CA LEU A 250 -14.18 3.64 -19.74
C LEU A 250 -15.14 3.97 -18.59
N LEU A 251 -14.63 4.51 -17.48
CA LEU A 251 -15.39 4.87 -16.30
C LEU A 251 -15.32 6.39 -16.07
N PRO A 252 -16.07 7.20 -16.85
CA PRO A 252 -15.99 8.66 -16.75
C PRO A 252 -16.46 9.22 -15.39
N ASN A 253 -17.22 8.43 -14.62
CA ASN A 253 -17.65 8.76 -13.26
C ASN A 253 -16.79 8.09 -12.17
N ALA A 254 -15.51 7.80 -12.45
CA ALA A 254 -14.60 7.11 -11.55
C ALA A 254 -14.65 7.63 -10.10
N ALA A 255 -14.62 8.94 -9.87
CA ALA A 255 -14.63 9.50 -8.50
C ALA A 255 -15.85 9.07 -7.65
N GLU A 256 -17.02 8.91 -8.28
CA GLU A 256 -18.24 8.42 -7.61
C GLU A 256 -18.12 6.92 -7.30
N LEU A 257 -17.62 6.14 -8.25
CA LEU A 257 -17.38 4.70 -8.11
C LEU A 257 -16.34 4.41 -7.03
N GLU A 258 -15.27 5.19 -6.94
CA GLU A 258 -14.21 5.07 -5.94
C GLU A 258 -14.76 5.30 -4.52
N ALA A 259 -15.57 6.34 -4.35
CA ALA A 259 -16.21 6.63 -3.07
C ALA A 259 -17.22 5.56 -2.66
N ASP A 260 -17.98 5.03 -3.62
CA ASP A 260 -18.89 3.91 -3.37
C ASP A 260 -18.17 2.60 -3.05
N TYR A 261 -17.12 2.28 -3.80
CA TYR A 261 -16.30 1.10 -3.60
C TYR A 261 -15.70 1.07 -2.19
N PHE A 262 -15.09 2.19 -1.75
CA PHE A 262 -14.55 2.29 -0.41
C PHE A 262 -15.65 2.13 0.66
N ARG A 263 -16.81 2.79 0.47
CA ARG A 263 -17.94 2.69 1.41
C ARG A 263 -18.46 1.26 1.57
N ARG A 264 -18.54 0.49 0.48
CA ARG A 264 -19.06 -0.88 0.49
C ARG A 264 -18.04 -1.91 0.99
N THR A 265 -16.77 -1.71 0.69
CA THR A 265 -15.74 -2.76 0.85
C THR A 265 -14.68 -2.45 1.90
N GLY A 266 -14.49 -1.17 2.25
CA GLY A 266 -13.35 -0.70 3.02
C GLY A 266 -12.00 -0.83 2.30
N VAL A 267 -11.98 -1.25 1.03
CA VAL A 267 -10.75 -1.44 0.25
C VAL A 267 -10.29 -0.09 -0.26
N TYR A 268 -9.11 0.31 0.20
CA TYR A 268 -8.41 1.50 -0.25
C TYR A 268 -7.02 1.11 -0.78
N PRO A 269 -6.84 1.04 -2.12
CA PRO A 269 -5.67 0.44 -2.72
C PRO A 269 -4.34 1.10 -2.34
N MET A 270 -3.33 0.23 -2.15
CA MET A 270 -1.94 0.58 -1.87
C MET A 270 -1.11 0.53 -3.16
N HIS A 271 -0.11 1.41 -3.27
CA HIS A 271 0.77 1.51 -4.44
C HIS A 271 2.26 1.45 -4.09
N GLY A 272 2.65 1.76 -2.85
CA GLY A 272 4.00 1.55 -2.33
C GLY A 272 3.95 0.99 -0.90
N THR A 273 4.79 0.01 -0.60
CA THR A 273 4.94 -0.61 0.73
C THR A 273 6.41 -0.73 1.11
N ILE A 274 6.72 -0.63 2.41
CA ILE A 274 8.09 -0.79 2.91
C ILE A 274 8.36 -2.26 3.19
N VAL A 275 9.45 -2.79 2.64
CA VAL A 275 9.97 -4.12 2.94
C VAL A 275 11.30 -4.05 3.65
N VAL A 276 11.61 -5.08 4.44
CA VAL A 276 12.86 -5.25 5.17
C VAL A 276 13.40 -6.64 4.86
N LYS A 277 14.71 -6.77 4.65
CA LYS A 277 15.37 -8.09 4.48
C LYS A 277 15.07 -8.99 5.67
N ASP A 278 14.82 -10.28 5.38
CA ASP A 278 14.59 -11.28 6.41
C ASP A 278 15.79 -11.38 7.36
N SER A 279 17.02 -11.32 6.83
CA SER A 279 18.24 -11.36 7.65
C SER A 279 18.34 -10.21 8.67
N VAL A 280 17.84 -9.01 8.32
CA VAL A 280 17.82 -7.87 9.24
C VAL A 280 16.78 -8.08 10.33
N LEU A 281 15.62 -8.63 9.98
CA LEU A 281 14.56 -8.95 10.94
C LEU A 281 14.95 -10.09 11.87
N GLU A 282 15.74 -11.06 11.39
CA GLU A 282 16.25 -12.18 12.19
C GLU A 282 17.35 -11.73 13.16
N GLU A 283 18.32 -10.93 12.70
CA GLU A 283 19.44 -10.46 13.52
C GLU A 283 19.02 -9.34 14.48
N HIS A 284 18.08 -8.50 14.06
CA HIS A 284 17.62 -7.31 14.78
C HIS A 284 16.09 -7.14 14.74
N PRO A 285 15.30 -8.02 15.37
CA PRO A 285 13.82 -7.97 15.29
C PRO A 285 13.20 -6.61 15.67
N TRP A 286 13.82 -5.91 16.62
CA TRP A 286 13.40 -4.58 17.07
C TRP A 286 13.42 -3.51 15.96
N VAL A 287 14.18 -3.72 14.86
CA VAL A 287 14.26 -2.79 13.72
C VAL A 287 12.89 -2.60 13.08
N ALA A 288 12.04 -3.63 13.04
CA ALA A 288 10.68 -3.52 12.51
C ALA A 288 9.87 -2.45 13.26
N GLN A 289 9.94 -2.45 14.59
CA GLN A 289 9.24 -1.50 15.42
C GLN A 289 9.86 -0.10 15.34
N SER A 290 11.20 0.01 15.30
CA SER A 290 11.88 1.30 15.12
C SER A 290 11.51 1.97 13.79
N LEU A 291 11.50 1.21 12.69
CA LEU A 291 11.07 1.69 11.39
C LEU A 291 9.60 2.13 11.43
N TYR A 292 8.70 1.28 11.96
CA TYR A 292 7.28 1.61 12.04
C TYR A 292 7.02 2.90 12.83
N LYS A 293 7.66 3.06 14.00
CA LYS A 293 7.54 4.27 14.82
C LYS A 293 8.02 5.52 14.09
N ALA A 294 9.19 5.46 13.45
CA ALA A 294 9.76 6.59 12.73
C ALA A 294 8.87 7.01 11.55
N PHE A 295 8.46 6.07 10.69
CA PHE A 295 7.56 6.36 9.58
C PHE A 295 6.20 6.90 10.05
N LYS A 296 5.64 6.32 11.13
CA LYS A 296 4.38 6.80 11.71
C LYS A 296 4.51 8.24 12.20
N GLN A 297 5.59 8.55 12.94
CA GLN A 297 5.87 9.90 13.42
C GLN A 297 5.98 10.89 12.25
N ALA A 298 6.76 10.56 11.21
CA ALA A 298 6.93 11.42 10.04
C ALA A 298 5.61 11.69 9.31
N LYS A 299 4.75 10.66 9.16
CA LYS A 299 3.40 10.83 8.60
C LYS A 299 2.50 11.68 9.48
N ASP A 300 2.50 11.46 10.79
CA ASP A 300 1.62 12.17 11.71
C ASP A 300 1.99 13.66 11.79
N GLU A 301 3.28 14.00 11.94
CA GLU A 301 3.77 15.39 11.92
C GLU A 301 3.47 16.07 10.57
N TRP A 302 3.65 15.34 9.46
CA TRP A 302 3.27 15.83 8.13
C TRP A 302 1.76 16.14 8.06
N LEU A 303 0.90 15.23 8.49
CA LEU A 303 -0.56 15.41 8.48
C LEU A 303 -1.00 16.57 9.37
N GLU A 304 -0.44 16.70 10.57
CA GLU A 304 -0.71 17.82 11.48
C GLU A 304 -0.37 19.15 10.83
N ARG A 305 0.78 19.24 10.17
CA ARG A 305 1.21 20.43 9.44
C ARG A 305 0.31 20.73 8.24
N VAL A 306 -0.11 19.72 7.46
CA VAL A 306 -1.09 19.92 6.36
C VAL A 306 -2.42 20.44 6.91
N ARG A 307 -2.89 19.92 8.05
CA ARG A 307 -4.15 20.36 8.69
C ARG A 307 -4.07 21.80 9.21
N ALA A 308 -2.93 22.17 9.80
CA ALA A 308 -2.74 23.51 10.37
C ALA A 308 -2.55 24.59 9.28
N ASN A 309 -1.78 24.28 8.23
CA ASN A 309 -1.30 25.28 7.27
C ASN A 309 -1.88 25.12 5.85
N GLY A 310 -2.68 24.07 5.61
CA GLY A 310 -3.16 23.69 4.28
C GLY A 310 -2.10 22.96 3.42
N PRO A 311 -2.53 22.39 2.28
CA PRO A 311 -1.64 21.68 1.36
C PRO A 311 -0.78 22.65 0.53
N GLN A 312 0.53 22.39 0.47
CA GLN A 312 1.50 23.28 -0.18
C GLN A 312 1.89 22.84 -1.61
N ASN A 313 1.60 21.59 -1.98
CA ASN A 313 1.96 21.03 -3.27
C ASN A 313 0.84 20.14 -3.84
N ALA A 314 0.97 19.71 -5.10
CA ALA A 314 -0.05 18.91 -5.77
C ALA A 314 -0.30 17.55 -5.08
N THR A 315 0.74 16.92 -4.53
CA THR A 315 0.63 15.64 -3.80
C THR A 315 -0.19 15.81 -2.52
N GLU A 316 0.04 16.88 -1.76
CA GLU A 316 -0.75 17.17 -0.57
C GLU A 316 -2.21 17.51 -0.90
N LYS A 317 -2.45 18.28 -1.98
CA LYS A 317 -3.82 18.55 -2.44
C LYS A 317 -4.56 17.26 -2.79
N LYS A 318 -3.88 16.29 -3.41
CA LYS A 318 -4.45 14.96 -3.70
C LYS A 318 -4.81 14.21 -2.42
N TYR A 319 -3.92 14.15 -1.43
CA TYR A 319 -4.20 13.47 -0.16
C TYR A 319 -5.29 14.17 0.66
N VAL A 320 -5.33 15.51 0.67
CA VAL A 320 -6.42 16.26 1.33
C VAL A 320 -7.77 15.91 0.71
N LYS A 321 -7.86 15.90 -0.63
CA LYS A 321 -9.10 15.49 -1.32
C LYS A 321 -9.52 14.06 -0.97
N LEU A 322 -8.57 13.14 -0.83
CA LEU A 322 -8.87 11.75 -0.46
C LEU A 322 -9.50 11.64 0.94
N THR A 323 -9.27 12.59 1.84
CA THR A 323 -9.89 12.56 3.18
C THR A 323 -11.41 12.67 3.15
N GLU A 324 -11.99 13.22 2.08
CA GLU A 324 -13.44 13.26 1.83
C GLU A 324 -14.03 11.86 1.62
N ILE A 325 -13.21 10.90 1.19
CA ILE A 325 -13.61 9.50 0.93
C ILE A 325 -13.20 8.58 2.07
N VAL A 326 -11.93 8.65 2.47
CA VAL A 326 -11.33 7.65 3.38
C VAL A 326 -11.27 8.08 4.84
N GLY A 327 -11.74 9.29 5.15
CA GLY A 327 -11.69 9.87 6.49
C GLY A 327 -10.40 10.64 6.77
N PRO A 328 -10.15 11.02 8.04
CA PRO A 328 -9.15 12.03 8.40
C PRO A 328 -7.69 11.59 8.20
N ASP A 329 -7.41 10.28 8.10
CA ASP A 329 -6.09 9.74 7.79
C ASP A 329 -6.08 9.14 6.37
N PRO A 330 -5.56 9.86 5.36
CA PRO A 330 -5.50 9.38 3.98
C PRO A 330 -4.36 8.38 3.72
N LEU A 331 -3.53 8.07 4.74
CA LEU A 331 -2.40 7.15 4.67
C LEU A 331 -2.32 6.27 5.94
N PRO A 332 -3.36 5.50 6.29
CA PRO A 332 -3.36 4.73 7.53
C PRO A 332 -2.25 3.67 7.53
N TYR A 333 -1.52 3.53 8.63
CA TYR A 333 -0.52 2.47 8.83
C TYR A 333 -1.07 1.37 9.76
N GLY A 334 -0.45 0.19 9.73
CA GLY A 334 -0.83 -0.96 10.55
C GLY A 334 -1.69 -1.98 9.81
N ILE A 335 -1.71 -3.21 10.30
CA ILE A 335 -2.43 -4.33 9.66
C ILE A 335 -3.94 -4.12 9.74
N GLU A 336 -4.49 -3.85 10.94
CA GLU A 336 -5.94 -3.80 11.12
C GLU A 336 -6.62 -2.71 10.29
N ALA A 337 -6.04 -1.50 10.27
CA ALA A 337 -6.56 -0.40 9.46
C ALA A 337 -6.53 -0.70 7.95
N ASN A 338 -5.76 -1.70 7.53
CA ASN A 338 -5.52 -2.06 6.13
C ASN A 338 -5.96 -3.48 5.77
N ARG A 339 -6.54 -4.21 6.72
CA ARG A 339 -6.93 -5.60 6.55
C ARG A 339 -7.82 -5.81 5.32
N PRO A 340 -8.86 -5.00 5.06
CA PRO A 340 -9.67 -5.13 3.83
C PRO A 340 -8.82 -5.03 2.56
N THR A 341 -7.90 -4.07 2.49
CA THR A 341 -7.02 -3.87 1.33
C THR A 341 -5.98 -4.98 1.19
N ILE A 342 -5.39 -5.47 2.28
CA ILE A 342 -4.40 -6.56 2.24
C ILE A 342 -5.06 -7.85 1.72
N GLU A 343 -6.23 -8.19 2.26
CA GLU A 343 -7.00 -9.35 1.80
C GLU A 343 -7.47 -9.17 0.36
N ALA A 344 -7.83 -7.95 -0.06
CA ALA A 344 -8.14 -7.65 -1.45
C ALA A 344 -6.92 -7.85 -2.36
N LEU A 345 -5.73 -7.40 -1.97
CA LEU A 345 -4.49 -7.60 -2.71
C LEU A 345 -4.19 -9.09 -2.89
N GLU A 346 -4.30 -9.89 -1.83
CA GLU A 346 -4.14 -11.34 -1.88
C GLU A 346 -5.11 -11.99 -2.87
N ARG A 347 -6.42 -11.72 -2.72
CA ARG A 347 -7.45 -12.27 -3.60
C ARG A 347 -7.20 -11.88 -5.05
N THR A 348 -6.89 -10.60 -5.28
CA THR A 348 -6.63 -10.03 -6.61
C THR A 348 -5.43 -10.70 -7.26
N ALA A 349 -4.31 -10.81 -6.54
CA ALA A 349 -3.08 -11.41 -7.05
C ALA A 349 -3.30 -12.88 -7.43
N PHE A 350 -4.01 -13.64 -6.59
CA PHE A 350 -4.32 -15.03 -6.90
C PHE A 350 -5.32 -15.18 -8.06
N ALA A 351 -6.41 -14.41 -8.06
CA ALA A 351 -7.45 -14.48 -9.10
C ALA A 351 -6.92 -14.13 -10.50
N GLN A 352 -5.91 -13.26 -10.57
CA GLN A 352 -5.25 -12.88 -11.82
C GLN A 352 -4.03 -13.77 -12.15
N GLY A 353 -3.79 -14.86 -11.40
CA GLY A 353 -2.70 -15.79 -11.68
C GLY A 353 -1.29 -15.25 -11.39
N LEU A 354 -1.17 -14.22 -10.56
CA LEU A 354 0.11 -13.58 -10.22
C LEU A 354 0.86 -14.32 -9.10
N THR A 355 0.15 -15.06 -8.26
CA THR A 355 0.73 -15.89 -7.20
C THR A 355 0.34 -17.36 -7.37
N PRO A 356 1.23 -18.32 -7.06
CA PRO A 356 0.91 -19.75 -7.12
C PRO A 356 -0.13 -20.18 -6.07
N LYS A 357 -0.29 -19.39 -5.01
CA LYS A 357 -1.26 -19.61 -3.93
C LYS A 357 -1.78 -18.30 -3.36
N ARG A 358 -2.88 -18.40 -2.63
CA ARG A 358 -3.40 -17.40 -1.69
C ARG A 358 -2.38 -17.19 -0.55
N MET A 359 -1.81 -15.99 -0.45
CA MET A 359 -0.76 -15.64 0.52
C MET A 359 -1.40 -15.12 1.81
N SER A 360 -1.07 -15.69 2.97
CA SER A 360 -1.63 -15.20 4.24
C SER A 360 -1.03 -13.85 4.64
N ILE A 361 -1.74 -13.09 5.48
CA ILE A 361 -1.21 -11.85 6.08
C ILE A 361 0.12 -12.13 6.80
N ASP A 362 0.23 -13.25 7.50
CA ASP A 362 1.45 -13.64 8.22
C ASP A 362 2.57 -14.06 7.27
N ASP A 363 2.29 -14.50 6.04
CA ASP A 363 3.34 -14.73 5.03
C ASP A 363 3.92 -13.39 4.52
N LEU A 364 3.09 -12.33 4.53
CA LEU A 364 3.37 -11.05 3.87
C LEU A 364 3.85 -9.95 4.82
N PHE A 365 3.36 -9.90 6.06
CA PHE A 365 3.62 -8.78 6.94
C PHE A 365 4.29 -9.21 8.24
N VAL A 366 5.26 -8.42 8.68
CA VAL A 366 5.66 -8.39 10.08
C VAL A 366 4.63 -7.54 10.82
N ASP A 367 4.12 -8.04 11.94
CA ASP A 367 3.29 -7.25 12.83
C ASP A 367 4.19 -6.51 13.85
N PRO A 368 4.43 -5.19 13.69
CA PRO A 368 5.36 -4.45 14.55
C PRO A 368 4.88 -4.32 16.00
N ASP A 369 3.60 -4.59 16.27
CA ASP A 369 3.03 -4.55 17.62
C ASP A 369 3.22 -5.88 18.37
N LYS A 370 3.66 -6.93 17.67
CA LYS A 370 3.93 -8.28 18.23
C LYS A 370 5.41 -8.62 18.34
N GLN A 371 6.32 -7.69 17.99
CA GLN A 371 7.77 -7.88 18.02
C GLN A 371 8.41 -7.48 19.35
#